data_AF-A0A929YIX9-F1
#
_entry.id   AF-A0A929YIX9-F1
#
_cell.length_a   1.000
_cell.length_b   1.000
_cell.length_c   1.000
_cell.angle_alpha   90.00
_cell.angle_beta   90.00
_cell.angle_gamma   90.00
#
_symmetry.space_group_name_H-M   'P 1'
#
loop_
_entity.id
_entity.type
_entity.pdbx_description
1 polymer ?
#
loop_
_entity_poly.entity_id
_entity_poly.type
_entity_poly.pdbx_seq_one_letter_code
_entity_poly.pdbx_strand_id
1 'polypeptide(L)' 'AVCYPIMDGELRGAQIPDTTTAVSGNLITARGMGCAIDFGLKIVEHYAGKDKARELEEQIIYGTYRRED' A
#
# COMPACT_ATOMS: atom_id res chain seq x y z
N ALA A 1 5.52 10.01 -0.74
CA ALA A 1 6.13 8.70 -0.41
C ALA A 1 5.84 8.41 1.06
N VAL A 2 5.83 7.14 1.45
CA VAL A 2 5.72 6.72 2.86
C VAL A 2 6.86 5.78 3.21
N CYS A 3 7.23 5.69 4.48
CA CYS A 3 8.27 4.78 4.95
C CYS A 3 7.96 4.29 6.36
N TYR A 4 8.92 3.58 6.98
CA TYR A 4 8.78 3.19 8.37
C TYR A 4 8.60 4.44 9.25
N PRO A 5 7.59 4.52 10.14
CA PRO A 5 7.19 5.80 10.76
C PRO A 5 8.31 6.57 11.48
N ILE A 6 9.25 5.85 12.12
CA ILE A 6 10.38 6.48 12.82
C ILE A 6 11.35 7.17 11.84
N MET A 7 11.30 6.81 10.56
CA MET A 7 12.13 7.34 9.48
C MET A 7 11.44 8.43 8.65
N ASP A 8 10.21 8.86 8.98
CA ASP A 8 9.47 9.85 8.18
C ASP A 8 10.25 11.17 8.02
N GLY A 9 11.06 11.56 9.01
CA GLY A 9 11.95 12.73 8.93
C GLY A 9 13.03 12.66 7.83
N GLU A 10 13.34 11.46 7.34
CA GLU A 10 14.30 11.25 6.24
C GLU A 10 13.67 11.37 4.85
N LEU A 11 12.33 11.42 4.74
CA LEU A 11 11.62 11.64 3.47
C LEU A 11 11.62 13.13 3.07
N ARG A 12 12.81 13.73 3.00
CA ARG A 12 13.00 15.16 2.74
C ARG A 12 12.43 15.54 1.37
N GLY A 13 11.54 16.55 1.36
CA GLY A 13 10.90 17.04 0.14
C GLY A 13 9.76 16.16 -0.38
N ALA A 14 9.44 15.05 0.28
CA ALA A 14 8.27 14.25 -0.06
C ALA A 14 7.01 14.79 0.65
N GLN A 15 5.85 14.66 -0.01
CA GLN A 15 4.59 14.65 0.70
C GLN A 15 4.42 13.29 1.38
N ILE A 16 4.17 13.30 2.69
CA ILE A 16 4.02 12.12 3.52
C ILE A 16 2.53 11.99 3.89
N PRO A 17 1.73 11.25 3.10
CA PRO A 17 0.31 11.03 3.41
C PRO A 17 0.16 10.04 4.58
N ASP A 18 -0.94 10.14 5.33
CA ASP A 18 -1.30 9.15 6.34
C ASP A 18 -1.99 7.94 5.70
N THR A 19 -1.22 7.15 4.95
CA THR A 19 -1.68 5.94 4.26
C THR A 19 -0.69 4.79 4.46
N THR A 20 -1.15 3.55 4.34
CA THR A 20 -0.26 2.37 4.45
C THR A 20 0.72 2.25 3.28
N THR A 21 0.30 2.73 2.11
CA THR A 21 1.07 2.76 0.86
C THR A 21 0.88 4.10 0.14
N ALA A 22 1.85 4.49 -0.69
CA ALA A 22 1.75 5.67 -1.54
C ALA A 22 2.33 5.39 -2.94
N VAL A 23 1.66 5.89 -3.98
CA VAL A 23 2.05 5.78 -5.38
C VAL A 23 2.36 7.17 -5.93
N SER A 24 3.52 7.33 -6.58
CA SER A 24 3.92 8.56 -7.26
C SER A 24 4.58 8.21 -8.60
N GLY A 25 3.81 8.28 -9.68
CA GLY A 25 4.24 7.74 -10.97
C GLY A 25 4.58 6.26 -10.84
N ASN A 26 5.83 5.89 -11.13
CA ASN A 26 6.34 4.52 -11.03
C ASN A 26 6.95 4.17 -9.66
N LEU A 27 6.91 5.09 -8.69
CA LEU A 27 7.41 4.85 -7.34
C LEU A 27 6.26 4.42 -6.43
N ILE A 28 6.32 3.19 -5.94
CA ILE A 28 5.37 2.64 -4.97
C ILE A 28 6.14 2.43 -3.66
N THR A 29 5.61 2.95 -2.55
CA THR A 29 6.25 2.89 -1.22
C THR A 29 5.25 2.44 -0.16
N ALA A 30 5.73 1.86 0.96
CA ALA A 30 4.90 1.31 2.03
C ALA A 30 5.51 1.57 3.42
N ARG A 31 4.68 1.58 4.47
CA ARG A 31 5.12 1.91 5.85
C ARG A 31 5.82 0.78 6.62
N GLY A 32 5.85 -0.44 6.10
CA GLY A 32 6.54 -1.56 6.72
C GLY A 32 5.86 -2.90 6.46
N MET A 33 6.27 -3.93 7.21
CA MET A 33 5.83 -5.32 6.99
C MET A 33 4.31 -5.52 7.11
N GLY A 34 3.65 -4.76 8.01
CA GLY A 34 2.20 -4.81 8.18
C GLY A 34 1.40 -4.27 6.98
N CYS A 35 2.08 -3.63 6.02
CA CYS A 35 1.49 -3.08 4.80
C CYS A 35 1.86 -3.92 3.55
N ALA A 36 2.45 -5.11 3.72
CA ALA A 36 2.95 -5.91 2.60
C ALA A 36 1.84 -6.30 1.60
N ILE A 37 0.65 -6.62 2.10
CA ILE A 37 -0.49 -6.98 1.25
C ILE A 37 -0.98 -5.75 0.48
N ASP A 38 -1.24 -4.61 1.15
CA ASP A 38 -1.59 -3.35 0.47
C ASP A 38 -0.55 -2.98 -0.60
N PHE A 39 0.73 -3.14 -0.29
CA PHE A 39 1.83 -2.83 -1.20
C PHE A 39 1.82 -3.73 -2.44
N GLY A 40 1.65 -5.05 -2.24
CA GLY A 40 1.53 -6.02 -3.34
C GLY A 40 0.32 -5.73 -4.23
N LEU A 41 -0.84 -5.45 -3.64
CA LEU A 41 -2.04 -5.08 -4.38
C LEU A 41 -1.85 -3.80 -5.19
N LYS A 42 -1.13 -2.79 -4.66
CA LYS A 42 -0.78 -1.58 -5.42
C LYS A 42 0.19 -1.85 -6.57
N ILE A 43 1.13 -2.78 -6.43
CA ILE A 43 1.98 -3.21 -7.54
C ILE A 43 1.13 -3.86 -8.64
N VAL A 44 0.24 -4.78 -8.28
CA VAL A 44 -0.66 -5.44 -9.24
C VAL A 44 -1.58 -4.42 -9.91
N GLU A 45 -2.15 -3.48 -9.15
CA GLU A 45 -2.99 -2.41 -9.71
C GLU A 45 -2.22 -1.58 -10.75
N HIS A 46 -0.97 -1.21 -10.44
CA HIS A 46 -0.14 -0.37 -11.30
C HIS A 46 0.22 -1.04 -12.63
N TYR A 47 0.53 -2.33 -12.62
CA TYR A 47 1.02 -3.05 -13.81
C TYR A 47 -0.04 -3.88 -14.53
N ALA A 48 -1.05 -4.38 -13.82
CA ALA A 48 -2.08 -5.28 -14.35
C ALA A 48 -3.50 -4.71 -14.24
N GLY A 49 -3.66 -3.50 -13.68
CA GLY A 49 -4.94 -2.81 -13.58
C GLY A 49 -5.73 -3.15 -12.30
N LYS A 50 -6.71 -2.27 -12.02
CA LYS A 50 -7.55 -2.33 -10.82
C LYS A 50 -8.33 -3.62 -10.69
N ASP A 51 -8.90 -4.11 -11.79
CA ASP A 51 -9.72 -5.32 -11.78
C ASP A 51 -8.90 -6.54 -11.36
N LYS A 52 -7.64 -6.63 -11.81
CA LYS A 52 -6.76 -7.74 -11.44
C LYS A 52 -6.32 -7.67 -9.98
N ALA A 53 -6.04 -6.47 -9.47
CA ALA A 53 -5.74 -6.27 -8.06
C ALA A 53 -6.92 -6.69 -7.17
N ARG A 54 -8.15 -6.31 -7.55
CA ARG A 54 -9.37 -6.70 -6.83
C ARG A 54 -9.62 -8.21 -6.89
N GLU A 55 -9.49 -8.84 -8.06
CA GLU A 55 -9.60 -10.30 -8.20
C GLU A 55 -8.62 -11.02 -7.25
N LEU A 56 -7.38 -10.54 -7.16
CA LEU A 56 -6.38 -11.12 -6.26
C LEU A 56 -6.69 -10.86 -4.78
N GLU A 57 -7.19 -9.66 -4.43
CA GLU A 57 -7.60 -9.32 -3.07
C GLU A 57 -8.71 -10.27 -2.57
N GLU A 58 -9.69 -10.58 -3.42
CA GLU A 58 -10.80 -11.50 -3.11
C GLU A 58 -10.33 -12.97 -2.90
N GLN A 59 -9.12 -13.33 -3.33
CA GLN A 59 -8.54 -14.67 -3.19
C GLN A 59 -7.69 -14.88 -1.93
N ILE A 60 -7.47 -13.82 -1.13
CA ILE A 60 -6.65 -13.88 0.09
C ILE A 60 -7.48 -13.50 1.32
N ILE A 61 -7.15 -14.10 2.47
CA ILE A 61 -7.78 -13.74 3.75
C ILE A 61 -7.15 -12.43 4.25
N TYR A 62 -7.68 -11.31 3.78
CA TYR A 62 -7.20 -9.98 4.12
C TYR A 62 -8.38 -9.04 4.47
N GLY A 63 -8.22 -8.20 5.50
CA GLY A 63 -9.28 -7.27 5.96
C GLY A 63 -10.49 -7.92 6.66
N THR A 64 -10.53 -9.26 6.77
CA THR A 64 -11.69 -10.02 7.27
C THR A 64 -11.93 -9.92 8.78
N TYR A 65 -10.95 -9.49 9.58
CA TYR A 65 -11.11 -9.26 11.03
C TYR A 65 -11.44 -7.81 11.41
N ARG A 66 -11.61 -6.90 10.43
CA ARG A 66 -11.93 -5.47 10.66
C ARG A 66 -13.36 -5.09 10.29
N ARG A 67 -14.21 -6.05 9.92
CA ARG A 67 -15.64 -5.77 9.70
C ARG A 67 -16.37 -5.96 11.03
N GLU A 68 -16.44 -4.90 11.82
CA GLU A 68 -17.70 -4.64 12.52
C GLU A 68 -18.64 -4.08 11.44
N ASP A 69 -19.84 -4.68 11.35
CA ASP A 69 -20.85 -4.41 10.33
C ASP A 69 -21.17 -2.92 10.13
#